data_AF-A0A317DYJ1-F1
#
_entry.id   AF-A0A317DYJ1-F1
#
_cell.length_a   1.000
_cell.length_b   1.000
_cell.length_c   1.000
_cell.angle_alpha   90.00
_cell.angle_beta   90.00
_cell.angle_gamma   90.00
#
_symmetry.space_group_name_H-M   'P 1'
#
loop_
_entity.id
_entity.type
_entity.pdbx_description
1 polymer ?
#
loop_
_entity_poly.entity_id
_entity_poly.type
_entity_poly.pdbx_seq_one_letter_code
_entity_poly.pdbx_strand_id
1 'polypeptide(L)'
;MRDCHEGKLQLPDFQRGWVWDQDRIVDLLASVSEGFPVGALMTLEAAGEVAFAVNPIEGAPAASKPLEAYLLDGQQRMTSLYQSTSSRNAVKTQTAKNKPVKLHFYFDIRAALNPNVARRDAIVATPEDRIIREDFGRRIALDLSNEDAQFTALHFPIDRIFDAQIWIQAALTWVLQDMEARKDHMALINEFSIRVINNFTDYHVPVIALGKDTSRAAVCLVFEKVNTGGKPLDAFELVTAMYAGQTFRLRDDWKARRDRLAKQPVLANVEPVEFLQAISLLHTKSVRARAEAEGKEPPAISATRASLLQLPLSAYVAYAGMVEEGYIKAAKFLHGLKIFRARDLPYQTQLAPLAAILAELGETWEHDAVRKRLAQWYWCGVFGELYGSAIESRFALDIRDVPRWIAGGPLPQTVDRADFREERLRTLRSRLSAAYKGVHALLMRCGAEDFMSGQPFDQTVFFDENVDIHHIFPEAWCKQPAQGISPDIYNSIINKTPLSARTNRIIGGVAPSSYLSRLEKGGGQLPAIPADRLESILKSHEIDIARLRADEFTAFFDDRRARLLRLIEAAMGKDAVRETVAPPDPDDHYSDEEQEAEVQHVGEHEETI
;
A
#
# COMPACT_ATOMS: atom_id res chain seq x y z
N MET A 1 17.54 -20.24 -23.25
CA MET A 1 17.87 -19.09 -24.12
C MET A 1 17.11 -19.12 -25.44
N ARG A 2 17.16 -20.22 -26.21
CA ARG A 2 16.37 -20.36 -27.45
C ARG A 2 14.87 -20.05 -27.26
N ASP A 3 14.26 -20.58 -26.21
CA ASP A 3 12.85 -20.33 -25.90
C ASP A 3 12.52 -18.85 -25.64
N CYS A 4 13.47 -18.09 -25.07
CA CYS A 4 13.35 -16.64 -24.92
C CYS A 4 13.42 -15.93 -26.28
N HIS A 5 14.34 -16.35 -27.15
CA HIS A 5 14.52 -15.78 -28.49
C HIS A 5 13.31 -16.01 -29.39
N GLU A 6 12.74 -17.22 -29.35
CA GLU A 6 11.58 -17.60 -30.16
C GLU A 6 10.26 -17.05 -29.61
N GLY A 7 10.24 -16.61 -28.34
CA GLY A 7 9.03 -16.11 -27.66
C GLY A 7 8.18 -17.20 -27.01
N LYS A 8 8.71 -18.41 -26.82
CA LYS A 8 8.04 -19.51 -26.11
C LYS A 8 8.01 -19.30 -24.60
N LEU A 9 9.06 -18.70 -24.05
CA LEU A 9 9.16 -18.28 -22.65
C LEU A 9 9.14 -16.76 -22.57
N GLN A 10 8.08 -16.19 -21.98
CA GLN A 10 7.91 -14.74 -21.88
C GLN A 10 7.64 -14.29 -20.45
N LEU A 11 7.81 -12.99 -20.20
CA LEU A 11 7.55 -12.36 -18.91
C LEU A 11 6.07 -11.95 -18.85
N PRO A 12 5.35 -12.24 -17.76
CA PRO A 12 4.08 -11.57 -17.51
C PRO A 12 4.25 -10.04 -17.46
N ASP A 13 3.31 -9.29 -18.02
CA ASP A 13 3.43 -7.83 -18.21
C ASP A 13 3.46 -7.01 -16.91
N PHE A 14 2.97 -7.59 -15.82
CA PHE A 14 3.00 -7.01 -14.48
C PHE A 14 4.33 -7.19 -13.76
N GLN A 15 5.27 -7.96 -14.32
CA GLN A 15 6.64 -7.97 -13.82
C GLN A 15 7.30 -6.61 -14.00
N ARG A 16 8.15 -6.25 -13.04
CA ARG A 16 8.89 -4.99 -13.09
C ARG A 16 9.88 -5.01 -14.25
N GLY A 17 10.33 -3.82 -14.65
CA GLY A 17 11.47 -3.71 -15.54
C GLY A 17 12.72 -4.42 -14.98
N TRP A 18 13.64 -4.75 -15.89
CA TRP A 18 14.96 -5.24 -15.53
C TRP A 18 15.80 -4.13 -14.89
N VAL A 19 16.46 -4.40 -13.77
CA VAL A 19 17.16 -3.40 -12.93
C VAL A 19 18.54 -3.85 -12.44
N TRP A 20 19.07 -4.95 -12.96
CA TRP A 20 20.41 -5.39 -12.57
C TRP A 20 21.50 -4.48 -13.12
N ASP A 21 22.45 -4.13 -12.26
CA ASP A 21 23.66 -3.42 -12.61
C ASP A 21 24.69 -4.35 -13.28
N GLN A 22 25.72 -3.74 -13.86
CA GLN A 22 26.80 -4.46 -14.54
C GLN A 22 27.53 -5.47 -13.63
N ASP A 23 27.65 -5.19 -12.32
CA ASP A 23 28.46 -6.01 -11.41
C ASP A 23 27.74 -7.33 -11.13
N ARG A 24 26.41 -7.29 -10.94
CA ARG A 24 25.57 -8.49 -10.83
C ARG A 24 25.57 -9.34 -12.10
N ILE A 25 25.62 -8.70 -13.28
CA ILE A 25 25.74 -9.41 -14.55
C ILE A 25 27.08 -10.13 -14.63
N VAL A 26 28.18 -9.46 -14.28
CA VAL A 26 29.52 -10.06 -14.23
C VAL A 26 29.56 -11.24 -13.26
N ASP A 27 29.04 -11.09 -12.04
CA ASP A 27 29.03 -12.16 -11.04
C ASP A 27 28.19 -13.38 -11.51
N LEU A 28 27.08 -13.14 -12.22
CA LEU A 28 26.27 -14.20 -12.82
C LEU A 28 27.03 -14.94 -13.92
N LEU A 29 27.66 -14.21 -14.84
CA LEU A 29 28.45 -14.80 -15.92
C LEU A 29 29.63 -15.60 -15.38
N ALA A 30 30.31 -15.08 -14.34
CA ALA A 30 31.38 -15.77 -13.66
C ALA A 30 30.90 -17.10 -13.06
N SER A 31 29.80 -17.07 -12.31
CA SER A 31 29.22 -18.25 -11.67
C SER A 31 28.85 -19.34 -12.68
N VAL A 32 28.20 -18.98 -13.80
CA VAL A 32 27.86 -19.92 -14.87
C VAL A 32 29.13 -20.51 -15.50
N SER A 33 30.14 -19.67 -15.74
CA SER A 33 31.40 -20.10 -16.35
C SER A 33 32.25 -21.02 -15.45
N GLU A 34 32.00 -21.02 -14.14
CA GLU A 34 32.60 -21.94 -13.17
C GLU A 34 31.73 -23.18 -12.91
N GLY A 35 30.55 -23.27 -13.52
CA GLY A 35 29.58 -24.34 -13.26
C GLY A 35 28.91 -24.24 -11.89
N PHE A 36 29.01 -23.10 -11.20
CA PHE A 36 28.38 -22.89 -9.89
C PHE A 36 26.88 -22.65 -10.03
N PRO A 37 26.04 -23.16 -9.10
CA PRO A 37 24.59 -23.02 -9.18
C PRO A 37 24.14 -21.56 -9.00
N VAL A 38 23.36 -21.05 -9.95
CA VAL A 38 22.82 -19.67 -9.93
C VAL A 38 21.37 -19.60 -9.42
N GLY A 39 20.94 -20.63 -8.69
CA GLY A 39 19.57 -20.81 -8.19
C GLY A 39 18.64 -21.51 -9.20
N ALA A 40 17.34 -21.49 -8.94
CA ALA A 40 16.30 -22.10 -9.79
C ALA A 40 15.49 -21.03 -10.53
N LEU A 41 14.81 -21.42 -11.61
CA LEU A 41 13.77 -20.64 -12.28
C LEU A 41 12.41 -21.20 -11.92
N MET A 42 11.39 -20.37 -12.02
CA MET A 42 10.01 -20.81 -11.85
C MET A 42 9.19 -20.41 -13.06
N THR A 43 8.43 -21.36 -13.61
CA THR A 43 7.62 -21.16 -14.81
C THR A 43 6.18 -21.60 -14.58
N LEU A 44 5.26 -21.09 -15.40
CA LEU A 44 3.87 -21.52 -15.47
C LEU A 44 3.52 -21.87 -16.91
N GLU A 45 2.97 -23.06 -17.13
CA GLU A 45 2.49 -23.47 -18.46
C GLU A 45 1.37 -22.54 -18.96
N ALA A 46 1.48 -22.09 -20.21
CA ALA A 46 0.55 -21.14 -20.81
C ALA A 46 -0.79 -21.76 -21.24
N ALA A 47 -0.88 -23.10 -21.30
CA ALA A 47 -2.07 -23.83 -21.73
C ALA A 47 -3.18 -23.96 -20.65
N GLY A 48 -3.10 -23.18 -19.57
CA GLY A 48 -4.02 -23.23 -18.43
C GLY A 48 -5.15 -22.20 -18.48
N GLU A 49 -5.95 -22.18 -17.41
CA GLU A 49 -7.03 -21.19 -17.22
C GLU A 49 -6.52 -19.76 -16.94
N VAL A 50 -5.22 -19.64 -16.69
CA VAL A 50 -4.53 -18.38 -16.35
C VAL A 50 -3.90 -17.80 -17.60
N ALA A 51 -4.37 -16.62 -18.02
CA ALA A 51 -3.80 -15.86 -19.11
C ALA A 51 -3.33 -14.50 -18.58
N PHE A 52 -2.06 -14.18 -18.83
CA PHE A 52 -1.49 -12.87 -18.54
C PHE A 52 -1.13 -12.18 -19.85
N ALA A 53 -1.20 -10.85 -19.87
CA ALA A 53 -0.50 -10.11 -20.91
C ALA A 53 1.02 -10.36 -20.76
N VAL A 54 1.75 -10.31 -21.87
CA VAL A 54 3.15 -10.72 -21.93
C VAL A 54 4.05 -9.66 -22.53
N ASN A 55 5.26 -9.60 -22.01
CA ASN A 55 6.39 -8.89 -22.59
C ASN A 55 7.49 -9.91 -22.96
N PRO A 56 8.12 -9.79 -24.13
CA PRO A 56 9.35 -10.53 -24.42
C PRO A 56 10.42 -10.25 -23.36
N ILE A 57 11.34 -11.20 -23.18
CA ILE A 57 12.58 -10.93 -22.43
C ILE A 57 13.27 -9.72 -23.04
N GLU A 58 13.79 -8.82 -22.21
CA GLU A 58 14.39 -7.59 -22.71
C GLU A 58 15.55 -7.88 -23.67
N GLY A 59 15.53 -7.25 -24.84
CA GLY A 59 16.47 -7.51 -25.93
C GLY A 59 16.09 -8.68 -26.86
N ALA A 60 15.06 -9.45 -26.54
CA ALA A 60 14.54 -10.48 -27.43
C ALA A 60 13.71 -9.86 -28.58
N PRO A 61 13.70 -10.47 -29.78
CA PRO A 61 12.84 -10.03 -30.88
C PRO A 61 11.36 -10.27 -30.54
N ALA A 62 10.47 -9.76 -31.40
CA ALA A 62 9.05 -10.10 -31.31
C ALA A 62 8.85 -11.62 -31.42
N ALA A 63 7.89 -12.16 -30.66
CA ALA A 63 7.64 -13.59 -30.59
C ALA A 63 7.35 -14.17 -31.98
N SER A 64 8.08 -15.23 -32.33
CA SER A 64 7.93 -15.97 -33.60
C SER A 64 7.21 -17.30 -33.41
N LYS A 65 7.05 -17.75 -32.16
CA LYS A 65 6.34 -18.96 -31.75
C LYS A 65 5.26 -18.62 -30.71
N PRO A 66 4.23 -19.47 -30.56
CA PRO A 66 3.24 -19.33 -29.50
C PRO A 66 3.89 -19.41 -28.12
N LEU A 67 3.28 -18.73 -27.15
CA LEU A 67 3.68 -18.81 -25.75
C LEU A 67 3.48 -20.23 -25.22
N GLU A 68 4.53 -20.82 -24.66
CA GLU A 68 4.50 -22.15 -24.02
C GLU A 68 4.52 -22.00 -22.49
N ALA A 69 5.26 -21.02 -21.96
CA ALA A 69 5.33 -20.78 -20.52
C ALA A 69 5.57 -19.30 -20.16
N TYR A 70 5.06 -18.90 -18.99
CA TYR A 70 5.39 -17.63 -18.33
C TYR A 70 6.58 -17.84 -17.39
N LEU A 71 7.57 -16.93 -17.41
CA LEU A 71 8.64 -16.90 -16.43
C LEU A 71 8.17 -16.13 -15.18
N LEU A 72 7.88 -16.85 -14.10
CA LEU A 72 7.37 -16.26 -12.85
C LEU A 72 8.48 -15.76 -11.93
N ASP A 73 9.62 -16.43 -11.92
CA ASP A 73 10.82 -16.03 -11.17
C ASP A 73 12.10 -16.26 -11.99
N GLY A 74 13.11 -15.44 -11.72
CA GLY A 74 14.39 -15.49 -12.39
C GLY A 74 14.47 -14.54 -13.59
N GLN A 75 13.52 -13.62 -13.73
CA GLN A 75 13.52 -12.58 -14.77
C GLN A 75 14.89 -11.89 -14.88
N GLN A 76 15.45 -11.42 -13.76
CA GLN A 76 16.69 -10.65 -13.77
C GLN A 76 17.89 -11.47 -14.26
N ARG A 77 17.97 -12.74 -13.83
CA ARG A 77 19.00 -13.69 -14.26
C ARG A 77 18.86 -14.06 -15.73
N MET A 78 17.64 -14.44 -16.14
CA MET A 78 17.36 -14.85 -17.52
C MET A 78 17.55 -13.73 -18.52
N THR A 79 17.11 -12.52 -18.17
CA THR A 79 17.31 -11.34 -19.02
C THR A 79 18.79 -11.00 -19.15
N SER A 80 19.54 -10.99 -18.05
CA SER A 80 20.98 -10.70 -18.06
C SER A 80 21.75 -11.71 -18.93
N LEU A 81 21.51 -13.01 -18.72
CA LEU A 81 22.14 -14.06 -19.51
C LEU A 81 21.74 -13.97 -20.98
N TYR A 82 20.46 -13.79 -21.29
CA TYR A 82 20.00 -13.68 -22.67
C TYR A 82 20.69 -12.51 -23.39
N GLN A 83 20.69 -11.32 -22.78
CA GLN A 83 21.32 -10.15 -23.39
C GLN A 83 22.84 -10.32 -23.53
N SER A 84 23.52 -10.92 -22.56
CA SER A 84 24.99 -11.04 -22.60
C SER A 84 25.52 -12.20 -23.45
N THR A 85 24.72 -13.26 -23.68
CA THR A 85 25.18 -14.50 -24.35
C THR A 85 24.51 -14.79 -25.68
N SER A 86 23.37 -14.17 -25.97
CA SER A 86 22.52 -14.51 -27.13
C SER A 86 22.16 -13.30 -28.00
N SER A 87 22.41 -12.07 -27.52
CA SER A 87 22.16 -10.83 -28.28
C SER A 87 23.46 -10.21 -28.77
N ARG A 88 23.52 -9.85 -30.06
CA ARG A 88 24.65 -9.13 -30.66
C ARG A 88 24.66 -7.63 -30.31
N ASN A 89 23.55 -7.11 -29.79
CA ASN A 89 23.44 -5.71 -29.35
C ASN A 89 24.09 -5.52 -27.99
N ALA A 90 24.61 -4.33 -27.72
CA ALA A 90 25.12 -3.96 -26.41
C ALA A 90 24.02 -4.07 -25.34
N VAL A 91 24.40 -4.62 -24.18
CA VAL A 91 23.53 -4.83 -23.02
C VAL A 91 23.22 -3.48 -22.38
N LYS A 92 21.93 -3.12 -22.30
CA LYS A 92 21.46 -1.81 -21.79
C LYS A 92 21.28 -1.80 -20.27
N THR A 93 22.37 -1.81 -19.51
CA THR A 93 22.35 -1.93 -18.03
C THR A 93 22.60 -0.58 -17.33
N GLN A 94 22.91 -0.64 -16.03
CA GLN A 94 23.33 0.49 -15.22
C GLN A 94 24.62 0.18 -14.46
N THR A 95 25.38 1.22 -14.13
CA THR A 95 26.50 1.12 -13.17
C THR A 95 25.98 0.91 -11.75
N ALA A 96 26.86 0.54 -10.82
CA ALA A 96 26.55 0.48 -9.38
C ALA A 96 25.99 1.79 -8.78
N LYS A 97 26.13 2.93 -9.49
CA LYS A 97 25.57 4.23 -9.12
C LYS A 97 24.28 4.56 -9.89
N ASN A 98 23.56 3.56 -10.42
CA ASN A 98 22.33 3.69 -11.19
C ASN A 98 22.43 4.58 -12.45
N LYS A 99 23.63 4.76 -13.01
CA LYS A 99 23.81 5.47 -14.29
C LYS A 99 23.61 4.50 -15.46
N PRO A 100 22.74 4.82 -16.45
CA PRO A 100 22.51 3.96 -17.60
C PRO A 100 23.76 3.87 -18.48
N VAL A 101 24.08 2.67 -18.93
CA VAL A 101 25.24 2.35 -19.78
C VAL A 101 24.89 1.25 -20.78
N LYS A 102 25.66 1.17 -21.87
CA LYS A 102 25.56 0.11 -22.85
C LYS A 102 26.89 -0.61 -22.95
N LEU A 103 26.89 -1.92 -22.71
CA LEU A 103 28.12 -2.67 -22.54
C LEU A 103 28.16 -3.95 -23.39
N HIS A 104 29.36 -4.31 -23.83
CA HIS A 104 29.69 -5.65 -24.32
C HIS A 104 30.62 -6.33 -23.32
N PHE A 105 30.40 -7.61 -23.05
CA PHE A 105 31.22 -8.38 -22.10
C PHE A 105 32.15 -9.35 -22.82
N TYR A 106 33.39 -9.43 -22.34
CA TYR A 106 34.43 -10.31 -22.87
C TYR A 106 35.06 -11.12 -21.74
N PHE A 107 35.55 -12.31 -22.03
CA PHE A 107 36.52 -12.99 -21.18
C PHE A 107 37.94 -12.63 -21.62
N ASP A 108 38.77 -12.13 -20.73
CA ASP A 108 40.23 -12.22 -20.89
C ASP A 108 40.62 -13.70 -20.71
N ILE A 109 41.06 -14.34 -21.79
CA ILE A 109 41.35 -15.78 -21.81
C ILE A 109 42.49 -16.13 -20.84
N ARG A 110 43.51 -15.29 -20.71
CA ARG A 110 44.65 -15.57 -19.81
C ARG A 110 44.22 -15.47 -18.36
N ALA A 111 43.49 -14.40 -18.02
CA ALA A 111 42.95 -14.21 -16.68
C ALA A 111 41.98 -15.35 -16.31
N ALA A 112 41.13 -15.75 -17.26
CA ALA A 112 40.16 -16.83 -17.10
C ALA A 112 40.81 -18.21 -16.86
N LEU A 113 42.01 -18.46 -17.37
CA LEU A 113 42.71 -19.74 -17.17
C LEU A 113 43.61 -19.75 -15.92
N ASN A 114 43.91 -18.58 -15.36
CA ASN A 114 44.79 -18.42 -14.22
C ASN A 114 44.07 -18.78 -12.90
N PRO A 115 44.53 -19.80 -12.14
CA PRO A 115 43.89 -20.20 -10.89
C PRO A 115 43.98 -19.15 -9.77
N ASN A 116 44.84 -18.14 -9.90
CA ASN A 116 45.02 -17.08 -8.91
C ASN A 116 44.16 -15.83 -9.21
N VAL A 117 43.37 -15.84 -10.28
CA VAL A 117 42.47 -14.74 -10.63
C VAL A 117 41.04 -15.22 -10.45
N ALA A 118 40.24 -14.46 -9.69
CA ALA A 118 38.82 -14.78 -9.54
C ALA A 118 38.13 -14.64 -10.90
N ARG A 119 37.21 -15.55 -11.22
CA ARG A 119 36.55 -15.57 -12.54
C ARG A 119 35.89 -14.25 -12.93
N ARG A 120 35.29 -13.55 -11.96
CA ARG A 120 34.68 -12.24 -12.16
C ARG A 120 35.65 -11.19 -12.68
N ASP A 121 36.91 -11.25 -12.24
CA ASP A 121 37.95 -10.29 -12.62
C ASP A 121 38.52 -10.59 -14.02
N ALA A 122 38.25 -11.78 -14.56
CA ALA A 122 38.53 -12.14 -15.94
C ALA A 122 37.44 -11.67 -16.93
N ILE A 123 36.34 -11.11 -16.45
CA ILE A 123 35.26 -10.59 -17.30
C ILE A 123 35.43 -9.09 -17.45
N VAL A 124 35.63 -8.66 -18.69
CA VAL A 124 35.86 -7.27 -19.05
C VAL A 124 34.60 -6.68 -19.69
N ALA A 125 34.05 -5.64 -19.08
CA ALA A 125 32.96 -4.85 -19.64
C ALA A 125 33.53 -3.71 -20.49
N THR A 126 33.15 -3.67 -21.77
CA THR A 126 33.56 -2.64 -22.72
C THR A 126 32.38 -1.75 -23.12
N PRO A 127 32.61 -0.47 -23.48
CA PRO A 127 31.56 0.40 -24.04
C PRO A 127 30.98 -0.15 -25.36
N GLU A 128 29.92 0.48 -25.87
CA GLU A 128 29.24 0.10 -27.12
C GLU A 128 30.19 0.03 -28.35
N ASP A 129 31.26 0.84 -28.36
CA ASP A 129 32.28 0.81 -29.42
C ASP A 129 33.39 -0.22 -29.21
N ARG A 130 33.34 -1.00 -28.12
CA ARG A 130 34.29 -2.06 -27.73
C ARG A 130 35.71 -1.57 -27.46
N ILE A 131 35.91 -0.27 -27.17
CA ILE A 131 37.23 0.31 -26.91
C ILE A 131 37.28 0.91 -25.50
N ILE A 132 38.17 0.39 -24.65
CA ILE A 132 38.46 0.94 -23.32
C ILE A 132 39.54 2.02 -23.47
N ARG A 133 39.27 3.21 -22.91
CA ARG A 133 40.17 4.35 -22.94
C ARG A 133 40.49 4.84 -21.54
N GLU A 134 41.74 5.22 -21.32
CA GLU A 134 42.27 5.85 -20.11
C GLU A 134 42.52 7.36 -20.35
N ASP A 135 42.95 8.08 -19.31
CA ASP A 135 43.33 9.50 -19.36
C ASP A 135 42.25 10.41 -19.98
N PHE A 136 41.01 10.29 -19.49
CA PHE A 136 39.85 11.03 -20.00
C PHE A 136 39.59 10.81 -21.51
N GLY A 137 39.86 9.59 -21.99
CA GLY A 137 39.59 9.21 -23.39
C GLY A 137 40.74 9.47 -24.36
N ARG A 138 41.91 9.89 -23.88
CA ARG A 138 43.07 10.25 -24.72
C ARG A 138 43.93 9.06 -25.12
N ARG A 139 43.95 7.99 -24.31
CA ARG A 139 44.76 6.79 -24.55
C ARG A 139 43.88 5.57 -24.70
N ILE A 140 44.08 4.79 -25.75
CA ILE A 140 43.44 3.48 -25.90
C ILE A 140 44.18 2.49 -24.98
N ALA A 141 43.45 1.95 -23.99
CA ALA A 141 43.96 0.94 -23.08
C ALA A 141 43.72 -0.47 -23.63
N LEU A 142 42.56 -0.70 -24.25
CA LEU A 142 42.21 -1.97 -24.88
C LEU A 142 41.25 -1.72 -26.05
N ASP A 143 41.54 -2.31 -27.21
CA ASP A 143 40.69 -2.25 -28.41
C ASP A 143 40.19 -3.66 -28.76
N LEU A 144 38.87 -3.85 -28.74
CA LEU A 144 38.19 -5.09 -29.11
C LEU A 144 37.16 -4.85 -30.24
N SER A 145 37.30 -3.75 -30.98
CA SER A 145 36.36 -3.31 -32.03
C SER A 145 36.25 -4.26 -33.22
N ASN A 146 37.28 -5.07 -33.45
CA ASN A 146 37.34 -6.05 -34.54
C ASN A 146 37.96 -7.38 -34.07
N GLU A 147 37.79 -8.44 -34.87
CA GLU A 147 38.23 -9.79 -34.51
C GLU A 147 39.75 -9.91 -34.38
N ASP A 148 40.54 -9.29 -35.26
CA ASP A 148 42.02 -9.32 -35.16
C ASP A 148 42.50 -8.71 -33.84
N ALA A 149 41.87 -7.62 -33.40
CA ALA A 149 42.17 -6.98 -32.11
C ALA A 149 41.77 -7.87 -30.93
N GLN A 150 40.63 -8.56 -31.01
CA GLN A 150 40.19 -9.55 -30.02
C GLN A 150 41.16 -10.74 -29.92
N PHE A 151 41.62 -11.28 -31.05
CA PHE A 151 42.58 -12.39 -31.09
C PHE A 151 43.92 -11.97 -30.50
N THR A 152 44.44 -10.80 -30.92
CA THR A 152 45.71 -10.25 -30.45
C THR A 152 45.68 -10.01 -28.94
N ALA A 153 44.57 -9.48 -28.42
CA ALA A 153 44.39 -9.25 -26.99
C ALA A 153 44.01 -10.52 -26.21
N LEU A 154 43.69 -11.64 -26.87
CA LEU A 154 43.15 -12.86 -26.26
C LEU A 154 41.86 -12.62 -25.46
N HIS A 155 40.93 -11.90 -26.05
CA HIS A 155 39.63 -11.61 -25.45
C HIS A 155 38.49 -12.24 -26.24
N PHE A 156 37.71 -13.10 -25.58
CA PHE A 156 36.59 -13.80 -26.19
C PHE A 156 35.27 -13.04 -25.96
N PRO A 157 34.49 -12.72 -27.02
CA PRO A 157 33.19 -12.06 -26.89
C PRO A 157 32.12 -12.98 -26.30
N ILE A 158 31.59 -12.65 -25.11
CA ILE A 158 30.63 -13.51 -24.40
C ILE A 158 29.31 -13.66 -25.14
N ASP A 159 28.92 -12.66 -25.95
CA ASP A 159 27.72 -12.77 -26.78
C ASP A 159 27.83 -13.91 -27.80
N ARG A 160 29.05 -14.37 -28.12
CA ARG A 160 29.28 -15.50 -29.03
C ARG A 160 29.41 -16.86 -28.35
N ILE A 161 29.04 -16.99 -27.07
CA ILE A 161 29.30 -18.24 -26.32
C ILE A 161 28.62 -19.47 -26.95
N PHE A 162 27.40 -19.33 -27.49
CA PHE A 162 26.65 -20.45 -28.09
C PHE A 162 27.00 -20.72 -29.55
N ASP A 163 27.77 -19.85 -30.19
CA ASP A 163 28.35 -20.01 -31.52
C ASP A 163 29.88 -19.87 -31.48
N ALA A 164 30.48 -20.21 -30.34
CA ALA A 164 31.90 -20.00 -30.04
C ALA A 164 32.82 -20.65 -31.09
N GLN A 165 32.39 -21.77 -31.67
CA GLN A 165 33.14 -22.47 -32.69
C GLN A 165 33.45 -21.59 -33.91
N ILE A 166 32.56 -20.67 -34.29
CA ILE A 166 32.80 -19.74 -35.40
C ILE A 166 33.98 -18.83 -35.07
N TRP A 167 34.00 -18.27 -33.87
CA TRP A 167 35.08 -17.40 -33.40
C TRP A 167 36.39 -18.18 -33.22
N ILE A 168 36.34 -19.39 -32.65
CA ILE A 168 37.52 -20.25 -32.46
C ILE A 168 38.15 -20.61 -33.81
N GLN A 169 37.36 -20.97 -34.82
CA GLN A 169 37.88 -21.28 -36.16
C GLN A 169 38.56 -20.06 -36.81
N ALA A 170 37.98 -18.87 -36.66
CA ALA A 170 38.59 -17.63 -37.14
C ALA A 170 39.91 -17.34 -36.42
N ALA A 171 39.93 -17.48 -35.08
CA ALA A 171 41.14 -17.30 -34.28
C ALA A 171 42.25 -18.29 -34.65
N LEU A 172 41.92 -19.57 -34.88
CA LEU A 172 42.90 -20.58 -35.32
C LEU A 172 43.44 -20.27 -36.73
N THR A 173 42.59 -19.81 -37.64
CA THR A 173 43.02 -19.36 -38.98
C THR A 173 43.99 -18.18 -38.87
N TRP A 174 43.70 -17.24 -37.98
CA TRP A 174 44.58 -16.11 -37.67
C TRP A 174 45.92 -16.57 -37.05
N VAL A 175 45.92 -17.57 -36.16
CA VAL A 175 47.16 -18.16 -35.60
C VAL A 175 48.00 -18.80 -36.71
N LEU A 176 47.37 -19.52 -37.66
CA LEU A 176 48.06 -20.20 -38.76
C LEU A 176 48.81 -19.23 -39.71
N GLN A 177 48.43 -17.96 -39.75
CA GLN A 177 49.12 -16.94 -40.56
C GLN A 177 50.52 -16.61 -40.03
N ASP A 178 50.77 -16.80 -38.73
CA ASP A 178 52.07 -16.58 -38.10
C ASP A 178 52.25 -17.52 -36.89
N MET A 179 52.44 -18.80 -37.22
CA MET A 179 52.47 -19.88 -36.23
C MET A 179 53.58 -19.73 -35.20
N GLU A 180 54.76 -19.23 -35.59
CA GLU A 180 55.88 -19.14 -34.65
C GLU A 180 55.64 -18.07 -33.59
N ALA A 181 55.11 -16.90 -33.99
CA ALA A 181 54.80 -15.82 -33.06
C ALA A 181 53.55 -16.10 -32.19
N ARG A 182 52.63 -16.95 -32.66
CA ARG A 182 51.29 -17.11 -32.07
C ARG A 182 51.00 -18.49 -31.49
N LYS A 183 51.97 -19.41 -31.46
CA LYS A 183 51.80 -20.81 -30.99
C LYS A 183 51.06 -20.96 -29.65
N ASP A 184 51.32 -20.08 -28.69
CA ASP A 184 50.70 -20.15 -27.35
C ASP A 184 49.20 -19.81 -27.37
N HIS A 185 48.72 -19.03 -28.36
CA HIS A 185 47.30 -18.68 -28.47
C HIS A 185 46.44 -19.91 -28.73
N MET A 186 46.93 -20.84 -29.55
CA MET A 186 46.19 -22.06 -29.88
C MET A 186 45.93 -22.91 -28.63
N ALA A 187 46.94 -23.10 -27.78
CA ALA A 187 46.81 -23.87 -26.55
C ALA A 187 45.84 -23.19 -25.57
N LEU A 188 45.96 -21.88 -25.39
CA LEU A 188 45.10 -21.10 -24.50
C LEU A 188 43.63 -21.10 -24.97
N ILE A 189 43.38 -20.92 -26.27
CA ILE A 189 42.01 -20.93 -26.83
C ILE A 189 41.36 -22.31 -26.62
N ASN A 190 42.11 -23.38 -26.87
CA ASN A 190 41.59 -24.74 -26.67
C ASN A 190 41.29 -25.02 -25.20
N GLU A 191 42.19 -24.64 -24.29
CA GLU A 191 41.97 -24.82 -22.85
C GLU A 191 40.79 -23.98 -22.35
N PHE A 192 40.65 -22.75 -22.82
CA PHE A 192 39.52 -21.87 -22.51
C PHE A 192 38.19 -22.44 -22.99
N SER A 193 38.17 -23.02 -24.19
CA SER A 193 36.99 -23.71 -24.71
C SER A 193 36.53 -24.83 -23.77
N ILE A 194 37.47 -25.69 -23.35
CA ILE A 194 37.19 -26.83 -22.49
C ILE A 194 36.75 -26.39 -21.08
N ARG A 195 37.46 -25.43 -20.47
CA ARG A 195 37.28 -25.06 -19.05
C ARG A 195 36.22 -24.01 -18.80
N VAL A 196 35.84 -23.23 -19.82
CA VAL A 196 34.95 -22.06 -19.66
C VAL A 196 33.74 -22.13 -20.58
N ILE A 197 33.95 -22.33 -21.90
CA ILE A 197 32.85 -22.30 -22.87
C ILE A 197 31.90 -23.50 -22.69
N ASN A 198 32.44 -24.69 -22.47
CA ASN A 198 31.62 -25.89 -22.24
C ASN A 198 30.71 -25.74 -21.02
N ASN A 199 31.17 -25.04 -19.98
CA ASN A 199 30.36 -24.80 -18.78
C ASN A 199 29.10 -23.99 -19.06
N PHE A 200 29.06 -23.13 -20.10
CA PHE A 200 27.84 -22.45 -20.53
C PHE A 200 26.92 -23.34 -21.37
N THR A 201 27.51 -24.18 -22.22
CA THR A 201 26.77 -25.03 -23.16
C THR A 201 26.06 -26.17 -22.44
N ASP A 202 26.73 -26.76 -21.45
CA ASP A 202 26.23 -27.87 -20.64
C ASP A 202 25.52 -27.40 -19.35
N TYR A 203 25.41 -26.07 -19.14
CA TYR A 203 24.82 -25.53 -17.93
C TYR A 203 23.33 -25.86 -17.81
N HIS A 204 22.94 -26.49 -16.71
CA HIS A 204 21.54 -26.74 -16.39
C HIS A 204 21.09 -25.87 -15.21
N VAL A 205 20.07 -25.05 -15.46
CA VAL A 205 19.36 -24.33 -14.39
C VAL A 205 18.16 -25.17 -13.95
N PRO A 206 18.00 -25.48 -12.65
CA PRO A 206 16.79 -26.11 -12.15
C PRO A 206 15.54 -25.28 -12.46
N VAL A 207 14.48 -25.91 -12.98
CA VAL A 207 13.20 -25.24 -13.29
C VAL A 207 12.08 -25.88 -12.47
N ILE A 208 11.36 -25.07 -11.70
CA ILE A 208 10.13 -25.44 -11.01
C ILE A 208 8.97 -25.03 -11.93
N ALA A 209 8.36 -26.00 -12.60
CA ALA A 209 7.25 -25.76 -13.51
C ALA A 209 5.90 -25.96 -12.81
N LEU A 210 5.07 -24.92 -12.80
CA LEU A 210 3.67 -25.01 -12.40
C LEU A 210 2.84 -25.47 -13.61
N GLY A 211 2.09 -26.55 -13.42
CA GLY A 211 1.25 -27.13 -14.47
C GLY A 211 0.05 -26.24 -14.80
N LYS A 212 -0.54 -26.45 -15.98
CA LYS A 212 -1.73 -25.73 -16.48
C LYS A 212 -2.97 -25.76 -15.55
N ASP A 213 -3.06 -26.77 -14.68
CA ASP A 213 -4.17 -26.95 -13.72
C ASP A 213 -3.97 -26.14 -12.42
N THR A 214 -2.87 -25.38 -12.32
CA THR A 214 -2.59 -24.52 -11.17
C THR A 214 -3.62 -23.40 -11.11
N SER A 215 -4.35 -23.31 -9.99
CA SER A 215 -5.38 -22.29 -9.83
C SER A 215 -4.80 -20.88 -9.86
N ARG A 216 -5.61 -19.92 -10.33
CA ARG A 216 -5.27 -18.48 -10.35
C ARG A 216 -4.75 -17.98 -9.00
N ALA A 217 -5.42 -18.38 -7.92
CA ALA A 217 -5.04 -17.99 -6.56
C ALA A 217 -3.67 -18.57 -6.15
N ALA A 218 -3.38 -19.83 -6.53
CA ALA A 218 -2.09 -20.45 -6.24
C ALA A 218 -0.94 -19.79 -7.01
N VAL A 219 -1.12 -19.51 -8.31
CA VAL A 219 -0.12 -18.78 -9.11
C VAL A 219 0.23 -17.43 -8.48
N CYS A 220 -0.79 -16.67 -8.09
CA CYS A 220 -0.63 -15.37 -7.44
C CYS A 220 0.12 -15.44 -6.11
N LEU A 221 -0.22 -16.42 -5.27
CA LEU A 221 0.43 -16.63 -3.97
C LEU A 221 1.90 -17.03 -4.14
N VAL A 222 2.17 -17.92 -5.08
CA VAL A 222 3.54 -18.33 -5.43
C VAL A 222 4.33 -17.13 -5.92
N PHE A 223 3.73 -16.28 -6.77
CA PHE A 223 4.37 -15.06 -7.26
C PHE A 223 4.75 -14.11 -6.12
N GLU A 224 3.84 -13.85 -5.18
CA GLU A 224 4.07 -12.99 -4.02
C GLU A 224 5.22 -13.51 -3.13
N LYS A 225 5.20 -14.81 -2.81
CA LYS A 225 6.23 -15.42 -1.95
C LYS A 225 7.62 -15.37 -2.58
N VAL A 226 7.69 -15.51 -3.90
CA VAL A 226 8.97 -15.50 -4.61
C VAL A 226 9.44 -14.06 -4.91
N ASN A 227 8.53 -13.08 -4.99
CA ASN A 227 8.86 -11.66 -5.19
C ASN A 227 9.07 -10.88 -3.87
N THR A 228 9.53 -11.54 -2.82
CA THR A 228 9.76 -10.95 -1.49
C THR A 228 10.92 -9.95 -1.43
N GLY A 229 11.77 -9.88 -2.45
CA GLY A 229 12.91 -8.95 -2.52
C GLY A 229 12.58 -7.51 -2.96
N GLY A 230 11.32 -7.15 -3.19
CA GLY A 230 10.89 -5.78 -3.57
C GLY A 230 9.47 -5.43 -3.09
N LYS A 231 8.92 -4.25 -3.45
CA LYS A 231 7.54 -3.87 -3.07
C LYS A 231 6.54 -5.02 -3.39
N PRO A 232 5.70 -5.49 -2.45
CA PRO A 232 4.80 -6.60 -2.70
C PRO A 232 3.84 -6.30 -3.86
N LEU A 233 3.50 -7.29 -4.69
CA LEU A 233 2.33 -7.17 -5.57
C LEU A 233 1.09 -7.47 -4.75
N ASP A 234 0.26 -6.45 -4.58
CA ASP A 234 -1.02 -6.58 -3.90
C ASP A 234 -2.06 -7.28 -4.81
N ALA A 235 -3.26 -7.52 -4.27
CA ALA A 235 -4.34 -8.16 -5.03
C ALA A 235 -4.74 -7.36 -6.27
N PHE A 236 -4.65 -6.02 -6.24
CA PHE A 236 -5.05 -5.16 -7.35
C PHE A 236 -4.11 -5.30 -8.54
N GLU A 237 -2.81 -5.43 -8.28
CA GLU A 237 -1.80 -5.64 -9.31
C GLU A 237 -2.03 -6.95 -10.09
N LEU A 238 -2.36 -8.01 -9.37
CA LEU A 238 -2.63 -9.32 -9.96
C LEU A 238 -3.94 -9.33 -10.76
N VAL A 239 -5.00 -8.72 -10.23
CA VAL A 239 -6.27 -8.58 -10.97
C VAL A 239 -6.08 -7.71 -12.22
N THR A 240 -5.23 -6.67 -12.15
CA THR A 240 -4.88 -5.84 -13.31
C THR A 240 -4.29 -6.68 -14.44
N ALA A 241 -3.31 -7.52 -14.13
CA ALA A 241 -2.69 -8.41 -15.11
C ALA A 241 -3.71 -9.37 -15.77
N MET A 242 -4.58 -9.95 -14.95
CA MET A 242 -5.62 -10.88 -15.41
C MET A 242 -6.64 -10.21 -16.33
N TYR A 243 -6.97 -8.94 -16.08
CA TYR A 243 -7.91 -8.18 -16.91
C TYR A 243 -7.24 -7.68 -18.20
N ALA A 244 -5.94 -7.38 -18.16
CA ALA A 244 -5.17 -7.01 -19.34
C ALA A 244 -5.13 -8.13 -20.39
N GLY A 245 -5.05 -9.40 -19.95
CA GLY A 245 -5.20 -10.57 -20.84
C GLY A 245 -6.56 -10.66 -21.54
N GLN A 246 -7.58 -9.95 -21.04
CA GLN A 246 -8.92 -9.80 -21.63
C GLN A 246 -9.12 -8.40 -22.22
N THR A 247 -8.03 -7.73 -22.62
CA THR A 247 -7.99 -6.38 -23.22
C THR A 247 -8.56 -5.24 -22.37
N PHE A 248 -8.72 -5.43 -21.06
CA PHE A 248 -9.20 -4.39 -20.13
C PHE A 248 -8.08 -3.82 -19.26
N ARG A 249 -7.94 -2.49 -19.24
CA ARG A 249 -6.88 -1.79 -18.51
C ARG A 249 -7.38 -1.28 -17.16
N LEU A 250 -7.35 -2.15 -16.15
CA LEU A 250 -7.88 -1.86 -14.81
C LEU A 250 -7.24 -0.63 -14.14
N ARG A 251 -5.93 -0.42 -14.31
CA ARG A 251 -5.23 0.76 -13.77
C ARG A 251 -5.77 2.07 -14.31
N ASP A 252 -6.05 2.12 -15.62
CA ASP A 252 -6.53 3.33 -16.28
C ASP A 252 -7.95 3.66 -15.81
N ASP A 253 -8.82 2.64 -15.71
CA ASP A 253 -10.18 2.78 -15.17
C ASP A 253 -10.14 3.24 -13.70
N TRP A 254 -9.38 2.54 -12.84
CA TRP A 254 -9.25 2.88 -11.43
C TRP A 254 -8.75 4.32 -11.23
N LYS A 255 -7.72 4.74 -11.98
CA LYS A 255 -7.21 6.11 -11.92
C LYS A 255 -8.33 7.12 -12.21
N ALA A 256 -9.11 6.90 -13.26
CA ALA A 256 -10.21 7.79 -13.62
C ALA A 256 -11.31 7.84 -12.53
N ARG A 257 -11.63 6.70 -11.89
CA ARG A 257 -12.58 6.65 -10.77
C ARG A 257 -12.05 7.35 -9.54
N ARG A 258 -10.82 7.03 -9.13
CA ARG A 258 -10.15 7.65 -7.99
C ARG A 258 -10.11 9.17 -8.14
N ASP A 259 -9.81 9.69 -9.33
CA ASP A 259 -9.78 11.14 -9.58
C ASP A 259 -11.18 11.79 -9.43
N ARG A 260 -12.28 11.04 -9.62
CA ARG A 260 -13.64 11.50 -9.33
C ARG A 260 -14.01 11.36 -7.86
N LEU A 261 -13.66 10.23 -7.23
CA LEU A 261 -13.91 9.97 -5.81
C LEU A 261 -13.16 10.98 -4.92
N ALA A 262 -11.90 11.27 -5.24
CA ALA A 262 -11.04 12.19 -4.49
C ALA A 262 -11.54 13.65 -4.50
N LYS A 263 -12.52 13.99 -5.35
CA LYS A 263 -13.22 15.29 -5.28
C LYS A 263 -14.01 15.43 -3.98
N GLN A 264 -14.38 14.32 -3.34
CA GLN A 264 -14.92 14.29 -2.00
C GLN A 264 -13.76 14.10 -1.00
N PRO A 265 -13.42 15.09 -0.16
CA PRO A 265 -12.24 15.00 0.71
C PRO A 265 -12.26 13.82 1.68
N VAL A 266 -13.45 13.35 2.07
CA VAL A 266 -13.61 12.14 2.90
C VAL A 266 -13.19 10.85 2.19
N LEU A 267 -13.19 10.83 0.85
CA LEU A 267 -12.83 9.66 0.03
C LEU A 267 -11.41 9.77 -0.57
N ALA A 268 -10.62 10.78 -0.20
CA ALA A 268 -9.33 11.06 -0.82
C ALA A 268 -8.34 9.88 -0.72
N ASN A 269 -8.45 9.06 0.33
CA ASN A 269 -7.55 7.95 0.61
C ASN A 269 -8.15 6.57 0.25
N VAL A 270 -9.22 6.51 -0.55
CA VAL A 270 -9.76 5.21 -0.98
C VAL A 270 -8.75 4.50 -1.87
N GLU A 271 -8.38 3.29 -1.48
CA GLU A 271 -7.39 2.46 -2.19
C GLU A 271 -8.08 1.51 -3.19
N PRO A 272 -7.38 1.09 -4.26
CA PRO A 272 -7.96 0.23 -5.29
C PRO A 272 -8.45 -1.12 -4.74
N VAL A 273 -7.76 -1.65 -3.73
CA VAL A 273 -8.14 -2.92 -3.10
C VAL A 273 -9.49 -2.78 -2.39
N GLU A 274 -9.75 -1.67 -1.71
CA GLU A 274 -11.03 -1.41 -1.02
C GLU A 274 -12.18 -1.31 -2.04
N PHE A 275 -11.92 -0.69 -3.19
CA PHE A 275 -12.88 -0.62 -4.27
C PHE A 275 -13.20 -2.00 -4.86
N LEU A 276 -12.17 -2.84 -5.07
CA LEU A 276 -12.36 -4.23 -5.48
C LEU A 276 -13.08 -5.07 -4.43
N GLN A 277 -12.85 -4.83 -3.14
CA GLN A 277 -13.57 -5.49 -2.05
C GLN A 277 -15.06 -5.20 -2.10
N ALA A 278 -15.46 -3.93 -2.28
CA ALA A 278 -16.87 -3.58 -2.44
C ALA A 278 -17.54 -4.27 -3.65
N ILE A 279 -16.83 -4.36 -4.78
CA ILE A 279 -17.29 -5.11 -5.96
C ILE A 279 -17.42 -6.61 -5.64
N SER A 280 -16.42 -7.18 -4.96
CA SER A 280 -16.40 -8.60 -4.61
C SER A 280 -17.55 -8.98 -3.68
N LEU A 281 -17.90 -8.12 -2.72
CA LEU A 281 -19.06 -8.30 -1.84
C LEU A 281 -20.38 -8.39 -2.63
N LEU A 282 -20.62 -7.44 -3.55
CA LEU A 282 -21.83 -7.44 -4.38
C LEU A 282 -21.87 -8.65 -5.32
N HIS A 283 -20.75 -8.96 -5.96
CA HIS A 283 -20.66 -10.10 -6.87
C HIS A 283 -20.90 -11.42 -6.14
N THR A 284 -20.15 -11.72 -5.08
CA THR A 284 -20.27 -12.99 -4.36
C THR A 284 -21.64 -13.15 -3.69
N LYS A 285 -22.24 -12.05 -3.22
CA LYS A 285 -23.64 -12.04 -2.76
C LYS A 285 -24.62 -12.40 -3.88
N SER A 286 -24.44 -11.85 -5.07
CA SER A 286 -25.31 -12.17 -6.23
C SER A 286 -25.16 -13.63 -6.66
N VAL A 287 -23.94 -14.18 -6.66
CA VAL A 287 -23.66 -15.59 -6.97
C VAL A 287 -24.33 -16.49 -5.94
N ARG A 288 -24.20 -16.15 -4.66
CA ARG A 288 -24.87 -16.86 -3.57
C ARG A 288 -26.38 -16.90 -3.76
N ALA A 289 -27.01 -15.74 -3.99
CA ALA A 289 -28.47 -15.66 -4.17
C ALA A 289 -28.97 -16.51 -5.35
N ARG A 290 -28.20 -16.57 -6.46
CA ARG A 290 -28.51 -17.42 -7.61
C ARG A 290 -28.40 -18.90 -7.27
N ALA A 291 -27.35 -19.31 -6.54
CA ALA A 291 -27.20 -20.70 -6.09
C ALA A 291 -28.35 -21.13 -5.17
N GLU A 292 -28.77 -20.27 -4.23
CA GLU A 292 -29.93 -20.52 -3.36
C GLU A 292 -31.22 -20.70 -4.18
N ALA A 293 -31.47 -19.83 -5.16
CA ALA A 293 -32.64 -19.92 -6.05
C ALA A 293 -32.63 -21.19 -6.94
N GLU A 294 -31.44 -21.69 -7.30
CA GLU A 294 -31.26 -22.92 -8.07
C GLU A 294 -31.25 -24.20 -7.19
N GLY A 295 -31.40 -24.07 -5.87
CA GLY A 295 -31.36 -25.20 -4.93
C GLY A 295 -29.97 -25.83 -4.76
N LYS A 296 -28.90 -25.10 -5.12
CA LYS A 296 -27.51 -25.53 -4.96
C LYS A 296 -26.93 -25.05 -3.62
N GLU A 297 -25.85 -25.68 -3.19
CA GLU A 297 -25.12 -25.24 -2.00
C GLU A 297 -24.59 -23.80 -2.21
N PRO A 298 -24.97 -22.84 -1.35
CA PRO A 298 -24.71 -21.45 -1.61
C PRO A 298 -23.30 -21.05 -1.16
N PRO A 299 -22.45 -20.52 -2.07
CA PRO A 299 -21.09 -20.12 -1.71
C PRO A 299 -21.07 -18.98 -0.68
N ALA A 300 -19.93 -18.81 -0.02
CA ALA A 300 -19.73 -17.74 0.93
C ALA A 300 -19.67 -16.37 0.22
N ILE A 301 -20.24 -15.35 0.87
CA ILE A 301 -19.95 -13.95 0.53
C ILE A 301 -18.56 -13.65 1.04
N SER A 302 -17.72 -13.01 0.23
CA SER A 302 -16.32 -12.79 0.61
C SER A 302 -15.74 -11.58 -0.11
N ALA A 303 -14.87 -10.86 0.60
CA ALA A 303 -14.00 -9.81 0.09
C ALA A 303 -12.53 -10.12 0.41
N THR A 304 -12.23 -11.39 0.68
CA THR A 304 -10.86 -11.82 0.94
C THR A 304 -10.01 -11.66 -0.31
N ARG A 305 -8.70 -11.54 -0.12
CA ARG A 305 -7.74 -11.55 -1.23
C ARG A 305 -7.99 -12.68 -2.23
N ALA A 306 -8.28 -13.91 -1.76
CA ALA A 306 -8.57 -15.04 -2.63
C ALA A 306 -9.80 -14.78 -3.53
N SER A 307 -10.84 -14.15 -2.98
CA SER A 307 -12.04 -13.78 -3.74
C SER A 307 -11.80 -12.63 -4.71
N LEU A 308 -10.90 -11.68 -4.39
CA LEU A 308 -10.49 -10.64 -5.35
C LEU A 308 -9.81 -11.24 -6.58
N LEU A 309 -8.91 -12.22 -6.38
CA LEU A 309 -8.23 -12.91 -7.47
C LEU A 309 -9.15 -13.80 -8.31
N GLN A 310 -10.33 -14.15 -7.80
CA GLN A 310 -11.34 -14.89 -8.53
C GLN A 310 -12.40 -13.98 -9.17
N LEU A 311 -12.32 -12.67 -8.98
CA LEU A 311 -13.31 -11.71 -9.48
C LEU A 311 -13.23 -11.63 -11.01
N PRO A 312 -14.25 -12.09 -11.76
CA PRO A 312 -14.21 -12.06 -13.21
C PRO A 312 -14.37 -10.62 -13.72
N LEU A 313 -13.78 -10.31 -14.88
CA LEU A 313 -13.89 -9.00 -15.52
C LEU A 313 -15.35 -8.59 -15.74
N SER A 314 -16.21 -9.55 -16.11
CA SER A 314 -17.65 -9.29 -16.29
C SER A 314 -18.33 -8.78 -15.01
N ALA A 315 -17.92 -9.29 -13.83
CA ALA A 315 -18.43 -8.79 -12.56
C ALA A 315 -17.89 -7.39 -12.25
N TYR A 316 -16.60 -7.13 -12.51
CA TYR A 316 -16.05 -5.79 -12.37
C TYR A 316 -16.81 -4.77 -13.21
N VAL A 317 -17.00 -5.04 -14.51
CA VAL A 317 -17.72 -4.16 -15.43
C VAL A 317 -19.18 -3.95 -14.98
N ALA A 318 -19.83 -5.01 -14.48
CA ALA A 318 -21.22 -4.92 -14.01
C ALA A 318 -21.39 -4.05 -12.77
N TYR A 319 -20.46 -4.12 -11.80
CA TYR A 319 -20.65 -3.51 -10.48
C TYR A 319 -19.81 -2.24 -10.26
N ALA A 320 -18.76 -1.98 -11.03
CA ALA A 320 -17.86 -0.85 -10.77
C ALA A 320 -18.59 0.51 -10.78
N GLY A 321 -19.54 0.72 -11.70
CA GLY A 321 -20.38 1.91 -11.73
C GLY A 321 -21.23 2.07 -10.46
N MET A 322 -21.93 1.01 -10.06
CA MET A 322 -22.76 1.00 -8.85
C MET A 322 -21.94 1.24 -7.59
N VAL A 323 -20.75 0.65 -7.49
CA VAL A 323 -19.85 0.81 -6.34
C VAL A 323 -19.31 2.24 -6.28
N GLU A 324 -18.94 2.84 -7.41
CA GLU A 324 -18.54 4.26 -7.44
C GLU A 324 -19.65 5.17 -6.93
N GLU A 325 -20.89 4.96 -7.39
CA GLU A 325 -22.06 5.68 -6.87
C GLU A 325 -22.29 5.42 -5.38
N GLY A 326 -22.10 4.17 -4.93
CA GLY A 326 -22.16 3.78 -3.53
C GLY A 326 -21.15 4.54 -2.65
N TYR A 327 -19.91 4.72 -3.12
CA TYR A 327 -18.91 5.55 -2.44
C TYR A 327 -19.32 7.02 -2.40
N ILE A 328 -19.85 7.57 -3.49
CA ILE A 328 -20.35 8.96 -3.52
C ILE A 328 -21.50 9.14 -2.51
N LYS A 329 -22.41 8.17 -2.42
CA LYS A 329 -23.48 8.14 -1.41
C LYS A 329 -22.90 8.02 0.00
N ALA A 330 -21.84 7.21 0.19
CA ALA A 330 -21.14 7.08 1.47
C ALA A 330 -20.57 8.43 1.92
N ALA A 331 -19.96 9.21 1.02
CA ALA A 331 -19.49 10.56 1.33
C ALA A 331 -20.63 11.47 1.81
N LYS A 332 -21.77 11.49 1.10
CA LYS A 332 -22.96 12.26 1.52
C LYS A 332 -23.47 11.83 2.89
N PHE A 333 -23.52 10.52 3.14
CA PHE A 333 -23.92 9.97 4.43
C PHE A 333 -22.98 10.41 5.56
N LEU A 334 -21.67 10.30 5.35
CA LEU A 334 -20.62 10.68 6.30
C LEU A 334 -20.60 12.19 6.58
N HIS A 335 -20.85 13.02 5.57
CA HIS A 335 -21.05 14.46 5.77
C HIS A 335 -22.24 14.74 6.71
N GLY A 336 -23.32 13.97 6.58
CA GLY A 336 -24.46 14.03 7.50
C GLY A 336 -24.11 13.61 8.94
N LEU A 337 -23.03 12.86 9.12
CA LEU A 337 -22.44 12.50 10.42
C LEU A 337 -21.32 13.44 10.86
N LYS A 338 -21.10 14.56 10.15
CA LYS A 338 -20.03 15.55 10.39
C LYS A 338 -18.61 15.00 10.22
N ILE A 339 -18.43 14.02 9.33
CA ILE A 339 -17.11 13.48 8.95
C ILE A 339 -16.78 13.95 7.54
N PHE A 340 -15.81 14.86 7.41
CA PHE A 340 -15.57 15.60 6.16
C PHE A 340 -14.27 15.24 5.44
N ARG A 341 -13.24 14.75 6.14
CA ARG A 341 -11.92 14.44 5.56
C ARG A 341 -11.54 12.99 5.83
N ALA A 342 -10.70 12.43 4.96
CA ALA A 342 -10.22 11.06 5.12
C ALA A 342 -9.51 10.82 6.47
N ARG A 343 -8.74 11.80 6.95
CA ARG A 343 -8.06 11.69 8.27
C ARG A 343 -9.03 11.63 9.46
N ASP A 344 -10.22 12.19 9.30
CA ASP A 344 -11.25 12.26 10.35
C ASP A 344 -12.16 11.01 10.35
N LEU A 345 -12.00 10.11 9.36
CA LEU A 345 -12.70 8.84 9.34
C LEU A 345 -12.27 7.98 10.54
N PRO A 346 -13.22 7.53 11.37
CA PRO A 346 -12.96 6.55 12.42
C PRO A 346 -12.30 5.28 11.88
N TYR A 347 -12.90 4.68 10.84
CA TYR A 347 -12.39 3.49 10.16
C TYR A 347 -12.47 3.66 8.65
N GLN A 348 -11.30 3.70 8.00
CA GLN A 348 -11.19 3.60 6.55
C GLN A 348 -11.78 2.27 6.05
N THR A 349 -11.50 1.18 6.77
CA THR A 349 -11.94 -0.19 6.46
C THR A 349 -13.46 -0.33 6.41
N GLN A 350 -14.23 0.48 7.15
CA GLN A 350 -15.69 0.44 7.13
C GLN A 350 -16.29 1.08 5.86
N LEU A 351 -15.50 1.82 5.06
CA LEU A 351 -15.98 2.44 3.82
C LEU A 351 -16.40 1.42 2.77
N ALA A 352 -15.64 0.35 2.59
CA ALA A 352 -15.93 -0.67 1.57
C ALA A 352 -17.32 -1.34 1.77
N PRO A 353 -17.66 -1.89 2.95
CA PRO A 353 -19.01 -2.42 3.17
C PRO A 353 -20.08 -1.34 3.15
N LEU A 354 -19.82 -0.12 3.66
CA LEU A 354 -20.77 0.99 3.60
C LEU A 354 -21.12 1.36 2.15
N ALA A 355 -20.12 1.49 1.28
CA ALA A 355 -20.30 1.80 -0.13
C ALA A 355 -21.07 0.68 -0.85
N ALA A 356 -20.75 -0.59 -0.58
CA ALA A 356 -21.48 -1.73 -1.15
C ALA A 356 -22.96 -1.75 -0.68
N ILE A 357 -23.23 -1.51 0.60
CA ILE A 357 -24.59 -1.43 1.15
C ILE A 357 -25.36 -0.29 0.48
N LEU A 358 -24.76 0.90 0.37
CA LEU A 358 -25.41 2.05 -0.25
C LEU A 358 -25.63 1.88 -1.75
N ALA A 359 -24.74 1.16 -2.44
CA ALA A 359 -24.93 0.77 -3.83
C ALA A 359 -26.17 -0.13 -3.99
N GLU A 360 -26.37 -1.10 -3.09
CA GLU A 360 -27.54 -1.99 -3.10
C GLU A 360 -28.85 -1.27 -2.73
N LEU A 361 -28.80 -0.37 -1.75
CA LEU A 361 -29.98 0.39 -1.32
C LEU A 361 -30.48 1.39 -2.38
N GLY A 362 -29.66 1.76 -3.37
CA GLY A 362 -30.07 2.69 -4.41
C GLY A 362 -30.42 4.05 -3.82
N GLU A 363 -31.62 4.56 -4.05
CA GLU A 363 -32.11 5.84 -3.47
C GLU A 363 -32.81 5.67 -2.12
N THR A 364 -33.12 4.44 -1.72
CA THR A 364 -33.87 4.19 -0.46
C THR A 364 -33.11 4.60 0.79
N TRP A 365 -31.78 4.73 0.70
CA TRP A 365 -30.95 5.18 1.81
C TRP A 365 -31.28 6.59 2.29
N GLU A 366 -31.90 7.46 1.46
CA GLU A 366 -32.24 8.83 1.82
C GLU A 366 -33.43 8.92 2.81
N HIS A 367 -34.23 7.86 2.92
CA HIS A 367 -35.34 7.81 3.88
C HIS A 367 -34.84 7.91 5.33
N ASP A 368 -35.46 8.78 6.13
CA ASP A 368 -35.04 9.06 7.52
C ASP A 368 -34.87 7.80 8.38
N ALA A 369 -35.83 6.87 8.33
CA ALA A 369 -35.75 5.62 9.08
C ALA A 369 -34.54 4.75 8.66
N VAL A 370 -34.22 4.75 7.36
CA VAL A 370 -33.07 4.02 6.81
C VAL A 370 -31.76 4.70 7.22
N ARG A 371 -31.68 6.04 7.11
CA ARG A 371 -30.52 6.82 7.56
C ARG A 371 -30.23 6.61 9.05
N LYS A 372 -31.27 6.54 9.89
CA LYS A 372 -31.14 6.27 11.33
C LYS A 372 -30.56 4.88 11.60
N ARG A 373 -31.06 3.83 10.92
CA ARG A 373 -30.51 2.47 11.05
C ARG A 373 -29.07 2.37 10.53
N LEU A 374 -28.77 2.98 9.39
CA LEU A 374 -27.41 3.05 8.85
C LEU A 374 -26.46 3.78 9.81
N ALA A 375 -26.89 4.91 10.39
CA ALA A 375 -26.12 5.62 11.40
C ALA A 375 -25.89 4.77 12.65
N GLN A 376 -26.92 4.06 13.14
CA GLN A 376 -26.78 3.16 14.28
C GLN A 376 -25.76 2.05 14.01
N TRP A 377 -25.83 1.40 12.84
CA TRP A 377 -24.85 0.40 12.43
C TRP A 377 -23.44 0.99 12.32
N TYR A 378 -23.31 2.18 11.73
CA TYR A 378 -22.04 2.86 11.61
C TYR A 378 -21.41 3.13 12.99
N TRP A 379 -22.16 3.75 13.90
CA TRP A 379 -21.70 4.05 15.25
C TRP A 379 -21.43 2.81 16.10
N CYS A 380 -22.21 1.74 15.95
CA CYS A 380 -21.91 0.44 16.58
C CYS A 380 -20.56 -0.11 16.09
N GLY A 381 -20.27 0.03 14.80
CA GLY A 381 -18.97 -0.32 14.23
C GLY A 381 -17.81 0.47 14.81
N VAL A 382 -17.99 1.79 14.94
CA VAL A 382 -16.98 2.73 15.45
C VAL A 382 -16.71 2.53 16.93
N PHE A 383 -17.75 2.60 17.77
CA PHE A 383 -17.60 2.54 19.22
C PHE A 383 -17.46 1.12 19.75
N GLY A 384 -17.92 0.10 19.02
CA GLY A 384 -17.57 -1.29 19.29
C GLY A 384 -16.16 -1.67 18.83
N GLU A 385 -15.41 -0.75 18.22
CA GLU A 385 -14.06 -0.94 17.67
C GLU A 385 -13.94 -2.17 16.73
N LEU A 386 -15.01 -2.46 15.98
CA LEU A 386 -15.20 -3.73 15.26
C LEU A 386 -14.50 -3.82 13.91
N TYR A 387 -13.91 -2.72 13.44
CA TYR A 387 -13.26 -2.62 12.12
C TYR A 387 -11.75 -2.43 12.18
N GLY A 388 -11.15 -2.63 13.36
CA GLY A 388 -9.69 -2.64 13.55
C GLY A 388 -9.01 -3.98 13.20
N SER A 389 -9.74 -5.09 13.23
CA SER A 389 -9.22 -6.44 12.94
C SER A 389 -10.30 -7.36 12.35
N ALA A 390 -9.89 -8.49 11.73
CA ALA A 390 -10.80 -9.51 11.16
C ALA A 390 -11.93 -8.94 10.25
N ILE A 391 -11.61 -7.89 9.50
CA ILE A 391 -12.57 -7.03 8.80
C ILE A 391 -13.30 -7.72 7.63
N GLU A 392 -12.63 -8.62 6.90
CA GLU A 392 -13.21 -9.21 5.68
C GLU A 392 -14.43 -10.11 5.98
N SER A 393 -14.39 -10.85 7.10
CA SER A 393 -15.54 -11.66 7.54
C SER A 393 -16.69 -10.76 8.02
N ARG A 394 -16.37 -9.62 8.64
CA ARG A 394 -17.35 -8.61 9.07
C ARG A 394 -18.07 -8.01 7.86
N PHE A 395 -17.32 -7.65 6.81
CA PHE A 395 -17.88 -7.11 5.56
C PHE A 395 -18.91 -8.05 4.94
N ALA A 396 -18.59 -9.34 4.87
CA ALA A 396 -19.47 -10.37 4.33
C ALA A 396 -20.78 -10.50 5.13
N LEU A 397 -20.72 -10.35 6.46
CA LEU A 397 -21.91 -10.33 7.33
C LEU A 397 -22.72 -9.05 7.12
N ASP A 398 -22.07 -7.88 7.09
CA ASP A 398 -22.76 -6.60 7.01
C ASP A 398 -23.51 -6.40 5.68
N ILE A 399 -22.89 -6.71 4.53
CA ILE A 399 -23.56 -6.61 3.23
C ILE A 399 -24.76 -7.56 3.14
N ARG A 400 -24.75 -8.66 3.90
CA ARG A 400 -25.87 -9.60 3.98
C ARG A 400 -26.96 -9.10 4.92
N ASP A 401 -26.59 -8.65 6.12
CA ASP A 401 -27.51 -8.47 7.24
C ASP A 401 -28.07 -7.05 7.31
N VAL A 402 -27.29 -6.02 6.99
CA VAL A 402 -27.72 -4.61 7.12
C VAL A 402 -28.87 -4.29 6.16
N PRO A 403 -28.82 -4.60 4.85
CA PRO A 403 -29.97 -4.37 3.97
C PRO A 403 -31.23 -5.15 4.41
N ARG A 404 -31.05 -6.38 4.92
CA ARG A 404 -32.16 -7.21 5.43
C ARG A 404 -32.79 -6.60 6.67
N TRP A 405 -31.97 -6.10 7.60
CA TRP A 405 -32.44 -5.40 8.80
C TRP A 405 -33.18 -4.11 8.45
N ILE A 406 -32.68 -3.34 7.47
CA ILE A 406 -33.35 -2.15 6.96
C ILE A 406 -34.75 -2.52 6.41
N ALA A 407 -34.88 -3.66 5.73
CA ALA A 407 -36.15 -4.20 5.25
C ALA A 407 -37.04 -4.84 6.32
N GLY A 408 -36.67 -4.78 7.62
CA GLY A 408 -37.47 -5.33 8.73
C GLY A 408 -37.04 -6.72 9.21
N GLY A 409 -35.91 -7.23 8.72
CA GLY A 409 -35.29 -8.47 9.20
C GLY A 409 -34.60 -8.35 10.58
N PRO A 410 -33.86 -9.39 11.00
CA PRO A 410 -33.20 -9.43 12.31
C PRO A 410 -32.06 -8.42 12.43
N LEU A 411 -31.65 -8.15 13.68
CA LEU A 411 -30.55 -7.24 13.99
C LEU A 411 -29.22 -7.76 13.40
N PRO A 412 -28.40 -6.92 12.74
CA PRO A 412 -27.09 -7.32 12.24
C PRO A 412 -26.15 -7.63 13.39
N GLN A 413 -25.27 -8.62 13.21
CA GLN A 413 -24.33 -9.03 14.27
C GLN A 413 -23.42 -7.88 14.73
N THR A 414 -23.05 -6.97 13.83
CA THR A 414 -22.27 -5.76 14.16
C THR A 414 -23.02 -4.83 15.11
N VAL A 415 -24.34 -4.71 14.96
CA VAL A 415 -25.17 -3.94 15.88
C VAL A 415 -25.44 -4.73 17.14
N ASP A 416 -25.61 -6.06 17.09
CA ASP A 416 -25.86 -6.88 18.29
C ASP A 416 -24.64 -6.92 19.22
N ARG A 417 -23.46 -7.25 18.68
CA ARG A 417 -22.24 -7.51 19.45
C ARG A 417 -21.42 -6.27 19.81
N ALA A 418 -21.70 -5.12 19.23
CA ALA A 418 -20.97 -3.91 19.58
C ALA A 418 -21.18 -3.61 21.07
N ASP A 419 -20.11 -3.33 21.79
CA ASP A 419 -20.19 -2.92 23.19
C ASP A 419 -19.19 -1.79 23.43
N PHE A 420 -19.60 -0.81 24.23
CA PHE A 420 -18.74 0.29 24.63
C PHE A 420 -18.61 0.27 26.15
N ARG A 421 -17.38 0.10 26.64
CA ARG A 421 -17.09 0.11 28.07
C ARG A 421 -16.82 1.55 28.52
N GLU A 422 -17.48 1.99 29.59
CA GLU A 422 -17.34 3.36 30.11
C GLU A 422 -15.88 3.76 30.38
N GLU A 423 -15.08 2.84 30.93
CA GLU A 423 -13.64 3.00 31.19
C GLU A 423 -12.85 3.46 29.96
N ARG A 424 -13.29 3.06 28.75
CA ARG A 424 -12.63 3.40 27.49
C ARG A 424 -12.53 4.91 27.29
N LEU A 425 -13.51 5.71 27.74
CA LEU A 425 -13.44 7.17 27.64
C LEU A 425 -12.21 7.75 28.36
N ARG A 426 -11.77 7.14 29.46
CA ARG A 426 -10.60 7.61 30.22
C ARG A 426 -9.29 7.31 29.49
N THR A 427 -9.26 6.26 28.67
CA THR A 427 -8.06 5.82 27.94
C THR A 427 -7.99 6.32 26.50
N LEU A 428 -9.08 6.89 25.95
CA LEU A 428 -9.08 7.50 24.61
C LEU A 428 -8.27 8.79 24.56
N ARG A 429 -6.98 8.68 24.20
CA ARG A 429 -6.03 9.80 24.14
C ARG A 429 -5.54 10.08 22.73
N SER A 430 -5.37 9.01 21.94
CA SER A 430 -4.83 9.07 20.58
C SER A 430 -5.86 9.55 19.57
N ARG A 431 -5.43 10.49 18.74
CA ARG A 431 -6.20 11.06 17.62
C ARG A 431 -6.40 10.08 16.47
N LEU A 432 -5.63 8.98 16.44
CA LEU A 432 -5.77 7.91 15.46
C LEU A 432 -6.91 6.95 15.80
N SER A 433 -7.31 6.86 17.09
CA SER A 433 -8.38 5.96 17.54
C SER A 433 -9.70 6.25 16.85
N ALA A 434 -10.38 5.20 16.40
CA ALA A 434 -11.68 5.29 15.76
C ALA A 434 -12.73 5.88 16.71
N ALA A 435 -12.79 5.39 17.95
CA ALA A 435 -13.72 5.89 18.96
C ALA A 435 -13.44 7.36 19.31
N TYR A 436 -12.17 7.76 19.35
CA TYR A 436 -11.79 9.17 19.56
C TYR A 436 -12.35 10.08 18.45
N LYS A 437 -12.13 9.73 17.19
CA LYS A 437 -12.69 10.42 16.02
C LYS A 437 -14.22 10.40 16.03
N GLY A 438 -14.81 9.30 16.51
CA GLY A 438 -16.25 9.15 16.69
C GLY A 438 -16.83 10.16 17.68
N VAL A 439 -16.22 10.33 18.86
CA VAL A 439 -16.66 11.35 19.85
C VAL A 439 -16.54 12.76 19.25
N HIS A 440 -15.45 13.05 18.55
CA HIS A 440 -15.26 14.33 17.88
C HIS A 440 -16.40 14.64 16.88
N ALA A 441 -16.74 13.67 16.04
CA ALA A 441 -17.85 13.79 15.08
C ALA A 441 -19.23 13.91 15.77
N LEU A 442 -19.46 13.18 16.88
CA LEU A 442 -20.70 13.31 17.65
C LEU A 442 -20.86 14.71 18.26
N LEU A 443 -19.79 15.29 18.83
CA LEU A 443 -19.84 16.65 19.36
C LEU A 443 -20.21 17.67 18.29
N MET A 444 -19.57 17.61 17.12
CA MET A 444 -19.94 18.47 15.98
C MET A 444 -21.39 18.23 15.52
N ARG A 445 -21.89 17.00 15.60
CA ARG A 445 -23.27 16.65 15.23
C ARG A 445 -24.30 17.15 16.24
N CYS A 446 -23.95 17.22 17.51
CA CYS A 446 -24.77 17.82 18.58
C CYS A 446 -24.84 19.35 18.49
N GLY A 447 -24.13 19.96 17.53
CA GLY A 447 -24.18 21.39 17.28
C GLY A 447 -23.14 22.19 18.05
N ALA A 448 -22.01 21.58 18.39
CA ALA A 448 -20.86 22.29 18.96
C ALA A 448 -20.51 23.54 18.12
N GLU A 449 -20.27 24.65 18.80
CA GLU A 449 -19.93 25.95 18.23
C GLU A 449 -18.57 26.43 18.72
N ASP A 450 -17.77 27.06 17.86
CA ASP A 450 -16.47 27.59 18.28
C ASP A 450 -16.61 28.60 19.44
N PHE A 451 -15.80 28.44 20.50
CA PHE A 451 -15.93 29.23 21.74
C PHE A 451 -15.85 30.74 21.54
N MET A 452 -15.17 31.20 20.49
CA MET A 452 -14.97 32.63 20.22
C MET A 452 -15.87 33.13 19.10
N SER A 453 -15.91 32.46 17.95
CA SER A 453 -16.73 32.93 16.83
C SER A 453 -18.22 32.62 17.01
N GLY A 454 -18.55 31.63 17.86
CA GLY A 454 -19.90 31.11 18.03
C GLY A 454 -20.46 30.47 16.76
N GLN A 455 -19.61 30.16 15.77
CA GLN A 455 -20.03 29.50 14.55
C GLN A 455 -20.11 28.00 14.74
N PRO A 456 -21.16 27.33 14.23
CA PRO A 456 -21.20 25.88 14.22
C PRO A 456 -20.15 25.33 13.27
N PHE A 457 -19.63 24.14 13.57
CA PHE A 457 -18.70 23.43 12.69
C PHE A 457 -19.42 22.78 11.49
N ASP A 458 -19.93 23.61 10.59
CA ASP A 458 -20.35 23.17 9.26
C ASP A 458 -19.15 22.95 8.33
N GLN A 459 -19.40 22.39 7.14
CA GLN A 459 -18.33 21.98 6.24
C GLN A 459 -17.41 23.14 5.86
N THR A 460 -17.96 24.32 5.58
CA THR A 460 -17.17 25.48 5.14
C THR A 460 -16.26 25.99 6.25
N VAL A 461 -16.83 26.20 7.45
CA VAL A 461 -16.07 26.66 8.62
C VAL A 461 -15.00 25.64 9.02
N PHE A 462 -15.32 24.34 8.95
CA PHE A 462 -14.37 23.27 9.28
C PHE A 462 -13.14 23.25 8.36
N PHE A 463 -13.31 23.57 7.06
CA PHE A 463 -12.19 23.66 6.13
C PHE A 463 -11.38 24.94 6.30
N ASP A 464 -12.04 26.09 6.41
CA ASP A 464 -11.39 27.39 6.38
C ASP A 464 -10.67 27.73 7.70
N GLU A 465 -11.18 27.26 8.84
CA GLU A 465 -10.66 27.64 10.16
C GLU A 465 -9.70 26.61 10.79
N ASN A 466 -9.32 25.56 10.04
CA ASN A 466 -8.47 24.46 10.53
C ASN A 466 -8.97 23.91 11.89
N VAL A 467 -10.26 23.58 11.94
CA VAL A 467 -10.90 23.07 13.15
C VAL A 467 -10.25 21.76 13.56
N ASP A 468 -9.91 21.69 14.84
CA ASP A 468 -9.30 20.51 15.44
C ASP A 468 -9.74 20.36 16.90
N ILE A 469 -9.46 19.22 17.51
CA ILE A 469 -9.82 18.91 18.87
C ILE A 469 -8.68 19.30 19.83
N HIS A 470 -9.03 20.12 20.81
CA HIS A 470 -8.10 20.77 21.74
C HIS A 470 -8.57 20.63 23.19
N HIS A 471 -7.65 20.79 24.14
CA HIS A 471 -7.97 20.65 25.57
C HIS A 471 -8.88 21.77 26.09
N ILE A 472 -9.92 21.43 26.86
CA ILE A 472 -10.78 22.42 27.52
C ILE A 472 -10.07 23.03 28.74
N PHE A 473 -9.48 22.19 29.59
CA PHE A 473 -8.49 22.61 30.56
C PHE A 473 -7.11 22.49 29.90
N PRO A 474 -6.42 23.62 29.61
CA PRO A 474 -5.19 23.59 28.84
C PRO A 474 -4.09 22.78 29.52
N GLU A 475 -3.33 22.04 28.72
CA GLU A 475 -2.22 21.19 29.17
C GLU A 475 -1.23 21.94 30.07
N ALA A 476 -0.85 23.17 29.69
CA ALA A 476 0.06 23.99 30.47
C ALA A 476 -0.47 24.33 31.87
N TRP A 477 -1.79 24.45 32.03
CA TRP A 477 -2.42 24.65 33.34
C TRP A 477 -2.47 23.35 34.14
N CYS A 478 -2.85 22.23 33.52
CA CYS A 478 -2.90 20.92 34.17
C CYS A 478 -1.53 20.47 34.74
N LYS A 479 -0.44 20.80 34.04
CA LYS A 479 0.94 20.48 34.45
C LYS A 479 1.47 21.31 35.62
N GLN A 480 0.81 22.41 36.00
CA GLN A 480 1.31 23.26 37.07
C GLN A 480 1.40 22.48 38.39
N PRO A 481 2.44 22.70 39.22
CA PRO A 481 2.61 21.96 40.48
C PRO A 481 1.42 22.04 41.43
N ALA A 482 0.66 23.15 41.38
CA ALA A 482 -0.54 23.34 42.19
C ALA A 482 -1.70 22.41 41.78
N GLN A 483 -1.73 21.95 40.53
CA GLN A 483 -2.77 21.04 40.02
C GLN A 483 -2.25 19.59 39.94
N GLY A 484 -1.04 19.39 39.43
CA GLY A 484 -0.37 18.09 39.39
C GLY A 484 -1.15 17.00 38.65
N ILE A 485 -1.93 17.36 37.63
CA ILE A 485 -2.81 16.41 36.92
C ILE A 485 -1.96 15.58 35.94
N SER A 486 -2.08 14.25 36.01
CA SER A 486 -1.33 13.34 35.13
C SER A 486 -1.70 13.51 33.64
N PRO A 487 -0.73 13.40 32.71
CA PRO A 487 -0.98 13.32 31.26
C PRO A 487 -2.03 12.28 30.88
N ASP A 488 -2.06 11.16 31.60
CA ASP A 488 -3.01 10.07 31.40
C ASP A 488 -4.47 10.49 31.55
N ILE A 489 -4.72 11.56 32.31
CA ILE A 489 -6.05 12.08 32.60
C ILE A 489 -6.35 13.28 31.70
N TYR A 490 -5.48 14.31 31.67
CA TYR A 490 -5.80 15.52 30.91
C TYR A 490 -5.74 15.32 29.40
N ASN A 491 -5.01 14.31 28.88
CA ASN A 491 -5.00 13.99 27.44
C ASN A 491 -6.19 13.15 26.97
N SER A 492 -7.02 12.66 27.89
CA SER A 492 -8.26 11.94 27.56
C SER A 492 -9.20 12.83 26.73
N ILE A 493 -9.95 12.20 25.83
CA ILE A 493 -11.04 12.79 25.05
C ILE A 493 -12.06 13.55 25.92
N ILE A 494 -12.22 13.15 27.19
CA ILE A 494 -13.13 13.81 28.14
C ILE A 494 -12.75 15.28 28.34
N ASN A 495 -11.45 15.60 28.35
CA ASN A 495 -10.94 16.96 28.45
C ASN A 495 -10.62 17.57 27.07
N LYS A 496 -11.19 17.07 25.97
CA LYS A 496 -10.94 17.60 24.63
C LYS A 496 -12.23 17.97 23.88
N THR A 497 -12.18 18.97 23.01
CA THR A 497 -13.35 19.47 22.27
C THR A 497 -12.97 20.14 20.95
N PRO A 498 -13.83 20.10 19.91
CA PRO A 498 -13.56 20.79 18.64
C PRO A 498 -13.46 22.30 18.85
N LEU A 499 -12.40 22.92 18.34
CA LEU A 499 -12.16 24.37 18.33
C LEU A 499 -11.40 24.76 17.06
N SER A 500 -11.58 25.99 16.59
CA SER A 500 -10.72 26.52 15.54
C SER A 500 -9.29 26.74 16.06
N ALA A 501 -8.30 26.64 15.16
CA ALA A 501 -6.90 26.91 15.52
C ALA A 501 -6.71 28.33 16.10
N ARG A 502 -7.52 29.30 15.62
CA ARG A 502 -7.52 30.68 16.13
C ARG A 502 -8.03 30.74 17.58
N THR A 503 -9.14 30.06 17.87
CA THR A 503 -9.72 30.04 19.21
C THR A 503 -8.83 29.32 20.22
N ASN A 504 -8.20 28.22 19.82
CA ASN A 504 -7.22 27.54 20.66
C ASN A 504 -6.05 28.44 21.07
N ARG A 505 -5.51 29.24 20.13
CA ARG A 505 -4.46 30.24 20.43
C ARG A 505 -4.93 31.32 21.39
N ILE A 506 -6.19 31.75 21.28
CA ILE A 506 -6.77 32.73 22.19
C ILE A 506 -6.89 32.13 23.57
N ILE A 507 -7.49 30.94 23.72
CA ILE A 507 -7.62 30.22 25.00
C ILE A 507 -6.26 30.16 25.70
N GLY A 508 -5.22 29.71 25.01
CA GLY A 508 -3.85 29.68 25.54
C GLY A 508 -3.70 28.68 26.69
N GLY A 509 -2.64 28.84 27.49
CA GLY A 509 -2.26 27.90 28.57
C GLY A 509 -2.81 28.20 29.96
N VAL A 510 -3.90 28.97 30.07
CA VAL A 510 -4.43 29.49 31.35
C VAL A 510 -5.64 28.70 31.86
N ALA A 511 -6.01 28.91 33.12
CA ALA A 511 -7.21 28.30 33.72
C ALA A 511 -8.49 28.66 32.95
N PRO A 512 -9.49 27.76 32.90
CA PRO A 512 -10.79 28.09 32.30
C PRO A 512 -11.47 29.34 32.80
N SER A 513 -11.52 29.56 34.11
CA SER A 513 -12.06 30.80 34.69
C SER A 513 -11.42 32.06 34.08
N SER A 514 -10.12 32.01 33.79
CA SER A 514 -9.35 33.11 33.23
C SER A 514 -9.66 33.34 31.75
N TYR A 515 -9.60 32.30 30.91
CA TYR A 515 -9.89 32.50 29.48
C TYR A 515 -11.36 32.81 29.23
N LEU A 516 -12.29 32.25 30.02
CA LEU A 516 -13.72 32.57 29.94
C LEU A 516 -13.97 34.04 30.26
N SER A 517 -13.39 34.54 31.36
CA SER A 517 -13.48 35.97 31.73
C SER A 517 -12.95 36.90 30.64
N ARG A 518 -11.90 36.48 29.91
CA ARG A 518 -11.36 37.24 28.78
C ARG A 518 -12.28 37.21 27.56
N LEU A 519 -12.91 36.07 27.25
CA LEU A 519 -13.91 35.99 26.17
C LEU A 519 -15.13 36.87 26.47
N GLU A 520 -15.56 36.92 27.74
CA GLU A 520 -16.70 37.73 28.16
C GLU A 520 -16.42 39.22 28.15
N LYS A 521 -15.25 39.64 28.63
CA LYS A 521 -14.87 41.06 28.68
C LYS A 521 -14.37 41.58 27.33
N GLY A 522 -13.90 40.70 26.46
CA GLY A 522 -13.13 41.06 25.28
C GLY A 522 -11.73 41.59 25.63
N GLY A 523 -11.01 42.06 24.61
CA GLY A 523 -9.70 42.70 24.80
C GLY A 523 -8.96 42.98 23.50
N GLY A 524 -8.28 44.13 23.41
CA GLY A 524 -7.58 44.54 22.19
C GLY A 524 -8.55 44.68 21.00
N GLN A 525 -8.38 43.86 19.97
CA GLN A 525 -9.25 43.79 18.79
C GLN A 525 -10.42 42.78 18.93
N LEU A 526 -10.52 42.04 20.04
CA LEU A 526 -11.60 41.08 20.27
C LEU A 526 -12.78 41.73 21.02
N PRO A 527 -13.99 41.73 20.44
CA PRO A 527 -15.19 42.21 21.11
C PRO A 527 -15.60 41.26 22.26
N ALA A 528 -16.34 41.81 23.22
CA ALA A 528 -16.94 41.07 24.33
C ALA A 528 -18.02 40.11 23.83
N ILE A 529 -18.05 38.88 24.38
CA ILE A 529 -19.12 37.91 24.16
C ILE A 529 -20.09 37.97 25.35
N PRO A 530 -21.41 38.19 25.16
CA PRO A 530 -22.38 38.14 26.23
C PRO A 530 -22.32 36.81 27.00
N ALA A 531 -22.41 36.87 28.33
CA ALA A 531 -22.25 35.70 29.20
C ALA A 531 -23.26 34.58 28.87
N ASP A 532 -24.52 34.94 28.62
CA ASP A 532 -25.58 34.01 28.20
C ASP A 532 -25.29 33.33 26.86
N ARG A 533 -24.68 34.05 25.90
CA ARG A 533 -24.24 33.47 24.63
C ARG A 533 -23.07 32.51 24.82
N LEU A 534 -22.06 32.88 25.61
CA LEU A 534 -20.93 32.00 25.90
C LEU A 534 -21.39 30.72 26.61
N GLU A 535 -22.35 30.83 27.54
CA GLU A 535 -22.97 29.66 28.19
C GLU A 535 -23.70 28.76 27.19
N SER A 536 -24.44 29.34 26.25
CA SER A 536 -25.07 28.57 25.17
C SER A 536 -24.04 27.81 24.33
N ILE A 537 -22.93 28.47 23.99
CA ILE A 537 -21.83 27.84 23.24
C ILE A 537 -21.25 26.69 24.05
N LEU A 538 -20.85 26.90 25.30
CA LEU A 538 -20.27 25.85 26.14
C LEU A 538 -21.22 24.64 26.30
N LYS A 539 -22.53 24.88 26.51
CA LYS A 539 -23.54 23.80 26.61
C LYS A 539 -23.57 22.91 25.36
N SER A 540 -23.35 23.48 24.17
CA SER A 540 -23.32 22.70 22.92
C SER A 540 -22.18 21.67 22.85
N HIS A 541 -21.18 21.77 23.73
CA HIS A 541 -20.06 20.84 23.86
C HIS A 541 -20.23 19.80 24.97
N GLU A 542 -21.41 19.72 25.61
CA GLU A 542 -21.63 18.90 26.81
C GLU A 542 -20.75 19.33 28.00
N ILE A 543 -20.62 20.64 28.21
CA ILE A 543 -19.86 21.24 29.32
C ILE A 543 -20.77 21.66 30.46
N ASP A 544 -20.39 21.29 31.68
CA ASP A 544 -20.88 21.96 32.89
C ASP A 544 -20.14 23.28 33.11
N ILE A 545 -20.86 24.38 32.94
CA ILE A 545 -20.31 25.74 33.04
C ILE A 545 -19.88 26.08 34.47
N ALA A 546 -20.64 25.65 35.48
CA ALA A 546 -20.37 26.02 36.87
C ALA A 546 -19.03 25.44 37.32
N ARG A 547 -18.80 24.15 37.02
CA ARG A 547 -17.55 23.45 37.32
C ARG A 547 -16.38 24.00 36.51
N LEU A 548 -16.62 24.34 35.23
CA LEU A 548 -15.60 24.94 34.38
C LEU A 548 -15.17 26.34 34.90
N ARG A 549 -16.11 27.19 35.31
CA ARG A 549 -15.80 28.52 35.87
C ARG A 549 -15.11 28.48 37.23
N ALA A 550 -15.35 27.42 38.00
CA ALA A 550 -14.72 27.19 39.30
C ALA A 550 -13.34 26.52 39.19
N ASP A 551 -12.87 26.21 37.97
CA ASP A 551 -11.65 25.46 37.69
C ASP A 551 -11.63 24.05 38.36
N GLU A 552 -12.80 23.48 38.64
CA GLU A 552 -12.97 22.19 39.33
C GLU A 552 -12.76 21.01 38.37
N PHE A 553 -11.49 20.76 38.00
CA PHE A 553 -11.14 19.76 36.98
C PHE A 553 -11.77 18.38 37.22
N THR A 554 -11.62 17.81 38.42
CA THR A 554 -12.11 16.44 38.72
C THR A 554 -13.63 16.34 38.59
N ALA A 555 -14.37 17.29 39.18
CA ALA A 555 -15.82 17.30 39.12
C ALA A 555 -16.33 17.52 37.68
N PHE A 556 -15.67 18.41 36.92
CA PHE A 556 -15.95 18.62 35.50
C PHE A 556 -15.71 17.34 34.69
N PHE A 557 -14.58 16.67 34.93
CA PHE A 557 -14.17 15.47 34.21
C PHE A 557 -15.20 14.35 34.38
N ASP A 558 -15.66 14.10 35.61
CA ASP A 558 -16.66 13.06 35.89
C ASP A 558 -18.04 13.40 35.30
N ASP A 559 -18.49 14.65 35.39
CA ASP A 559 -19.75 15.08 34.78
C ASP A 559 -19.71 14.96 33.25
N ARG A 560 -18.63 15.43 32.65
CA ARG A 560 -18.46 15.38 31.20
C ARG A 560 -18.33 13.95 30.68
N ARG A 561 -17.65 13.07 31.41
CA ARG A 561 -17.59 11.63 31.11
C ARG A 561 -19.01 11.06 30.97
N ALA A 562 -19.87 11.31 31.95
CA ALA A 562 -21.25 10.82 31.94
C ALA A 562 -22.08 11.39 30.77
N ARG A 563 -21.85 12.66 30.40
CA ARG A 563 -22.51 13.27 29.22
C ARG A 563 -22.06 12.66 27.90
N LEU A 564 -20.74 12.53 27.70
CA LEU A 564 -20.19 11.90 26.49
C LEU A 564 -20.64 10.46 26.35
N LEU A 565 -20.73 9.72 27.45
CA LEU A 565 -21.24 8.37 27.48
C LEU A 565 -22.69 8.28 26.99
N ARG A 566 -23.57 9.19 27.44
CA ARG A 566 -24.95 9.28 26.93
C ARG A 566 -25.02 9.58 25.44
N LEU A 567 -24.11 10.40 24.89
CA LEU A 567 -24.03 10.65 23.46
C LEU A 567 -23.68 9.38 22.67
N ILE A 568 -22.71 8.61 23.18
CA ILE A 568 -22.30 7.33 22.58
C ILE A 568 -23.48 6.34 22.61
N GLU A 569 -24.16 6.21 23.75
CA GLU A 569 -25.33 5.34 23.91
C GLU A 569 -26.46 5.69 22.95
N ALA A 570 -26.77 6.98 22.83
CA ALA A 570 -27.77 7.47 21.88
C ALA A 570 -27.38 7.19 20.42
N ALA A 571 -26.09 7.30 20.09
CA ALA A 571 -25.58 7.04 18.75
C ALA A 571 -25.61 5.55 18.38
N MET A 572 -25.26 4.68 19.32
CA MET A 572 -25.30 3.22 19.15
C MET A 572 -26.72 2.63 19.33
N GLY A 573 -27.64 3.38 19.94
CA GLY A 573 -28.98 2.93 20.28
C GLY A 573 -28.99 1.78 21.30
N LYS A 574 -28.02 1.78 22.22
CA LYS A 574 -27.86 0.78 23.29
C LYS A 574 -27.14 1.41 24.49
N ASP A 575 -27.31 0.79 25.65
CA ASP A 575 -26.57 1.17 26.85
C ASP A 575 -25.12 0.67 26.82
N ALA A 576 -24.21 1.48 27.34
CA ALA A 576 -22.81 1.14 27.52
C ALA A 576 -22.63 0.26 28.76
N VAL A 577 -21.61 -0.61 28.76
CA VAL A 577 -21.22 -1.35 29.96
C VAL A 577 -20.61 -0.39 30.97
N ARG A 578 -21.35 -0.19 32.06
CA ARG A 578 -20.96 0.64 33.21
C ARG A 578 -19.84 -0.03 33.99
N GLU A 579 -19.00 0.79 34.60
CA GLU A 579 -17.94 0.36 35.51
C GLU A 579 -18.57 -0.29 36.77
N THR A 580 -18.31 -1.58 37.00
CA THR A 580 -18.57 -2.20 38.30
C THR A 580 -17.37 -1.95 39.19
N VAL A 581 -17.49 -0.96 40.10
CA VAL A 581 -16.54 -0.53 41.14
C VAL A 581 -15.31 -1.45 41.35
N ALA A 582 -14.17 -1.04 40.81
CA ALA A 582 -12.86 -1.06 41.46
C ALA A 582 -11.94 -0.05 40.74
N PRO A 583 -11.27 0.87 41.43
CA PRO A 583 -10.33 1.79 40.78
C PRO A 583 -9.18 1.00 40.14
N PRO A 584 -8.63 1.47 39.01
CA PRO A 584 -7.53 0.81 38.32
C PRO A 584 -6.31 0.70 39.25
N ASP A 585 -5.64 -0.45 39.18
CA ASP A 585 -4.35 -0.69 39.82
C ASP A 585 -3.31 0.27 39.19
N PRO A 586 -2.60 1.10 39.99
CA PRO A 586 -1.60 2.02 39.46
C PRO A 586 -0.42 1.35 38.72
N ASP A 587 -0.29 0.02 38.80
CA ASP A 587 0.79 -0.75 38.13
C ASP A 587 0.41 -1.33 36.75
N ASP A 588 -0.80 -1.06 36.24
CA ASP A 588 -1.25 -1.56 34.94
C ASP A 588 -0.69 -0.70 33.77
N HIS A 589 0.61 -0.86 33.51
CA HIS A 589 1.29 -0.25 32.36
C HIS A 589 0.80 -0.87 31.04
N TYR A 590 -0.15 -0.22 30.39
CA TYR A 590 -0.51 -0.51 29.00
C TYR A 590 0.56 0.05 28.05
N SER A 591 1.03 -0.80 27.13
CA SER A 591 2.21 -0.67 26.26
C SER A 591 2.48 0.72 25.67
N ASP A 592 3.75 1.11 25.68
CA ASP A 592 4.35 2.36 25.17
C ASP A 592 4.16 2.64 23.66
N GLU A 593 3.42 1.82 22.91
CA GLU A 593 3.27 1.95 21.44
C GLU A 593 2.45 3.17 21.00
N GLU A 594 1.68 3.83 21.88
CA GLU A 594 0.84 4.97 21.51
C GLU A 594 1.50 6.35 21.72
N GLN A 595 2.64 6.44 22.43
CA GLN A 595 3.30 7.73 22.70
C GLN A 595 4.18 8.24 21.54
N GLU A 596 4.70 7.36 20.69
CA GLU A 596 5.62 7.74 19.60
C GLU A 596 4.92 8.48 18.44
N ALA A 597 3.59 8.37 18.31
CA ALA A 597 2.84 8.99 17.22
C ALA A 597 2.63 10.51 17.37
N GLU A 598 2.79 11.07 18.57
CA GLU A 598 2.58 12.50 18.82
C GLU A 598 3.83 13.35 18.50
N VAL A 599 5.03 12.76 18.58
CA VAL A 599 6.30 13.48 18.36
C VAL A 599 6.59 13.73 16.88
N GLN A 600 6.15 12.84 15.97
CA GLN A 600 6.42 12.99 14.54
C GLN A 600 5.62 14.12 13.88
N HIS A 601 4.43 14.47 14.39
CA HIS A 601 3.55 15.41 13.69
C HIS A 601 3.78 16.89 14.06
N VAL A 602 4.45 17.18 15.18
CA VAL A 602 4.86 18.55 15.53
C VAL A 602 6.03 19.02 14.66
N GLY A 603 6.89 18.10 14.21
CA GLY A 603 8.05 18.42 13.36
C GLY A 603 7.72 18.81 11.92
N GLU A 604 6.59 18.36 11.36
CA GLU A 604 6.23 18.68 9.96
C GLU A 604 5.63 20.08 9.77
N HIS A 605 5.35 20.82 10.85
CA HIS A 605 4.81 22.18 10.78
C HIS A 605 5.87 23.30 10.89
N GLU A 606 7.14 22.98 11.16
CA GLU A 606 8.22 23.99 11.24
C GLU A 606 9.09 24.07 9.97
N GLU A 607 8.95 23.16 9.01
CA GLU A 607 9.68 23.21 7.72
C GLU A 607 8.75 23.52 6.53
N THR A 608 7.95 24.57 6.61
CA THR A 608 7.54 25.33 5.40
C THR A 608 7.04 26.73 5.77
N ILE A 609 7.99 27.67 5.85
CA ILE A 609 7.78 29.09 5.56
C ILE A 609 8.73 29.46 4.42
#